data_AF-A0A7D5MTM7-F1
#
_entry.id   AF-A0A7D5MTM7-F1
#
_cell.length_a   1.000
_cell.length_b   1.000
_cell.length_c   1.000
_cell.angle_alpha   90.00
_cell.angle_beta   90.00
_cell.angle_gamma   90.00
#
_symmetry.space_group_name_H-M   'P 1'
#
loop_
_entity.id
_entity.type
_entity.pdbx_description
1 polymer ?
#
loop_
_entity_poly.entity_id
_entity_poly.type
_entity_poly.pdbx_seq_one_letter_code
_entity_poly.pdbx_strand_id
1 'polypeptide(L)'
;MTPQGFENIQPGTDISTVEAEFGPPYEVEKMPNGFEEYIYIQRNPISPGVVDQVTYILYVCKGKVITKSIRNESSTVNLNLR
;
A
#
# COMPACT_ATOMS: atom_id res chain seq x y z
N MET A 1 3.40 -3.89 -4.56
CA MET A 1 4.21 -2.65 -4.74
C MET A 1 5.52 -2.79 -3.98
N THR A 2 6.62 -2.19 -4.47
CA THR A 2 7.93 -2.17 -3.80
C THR A 2 8.20 -0.79 -3.18
N PRO A 3 9.15 -0.66 -2.23
CA PRO A 3 9.45 0.63 -1.60
C PRO A 3 9.93 1.66 -2.63
N GLN A 4 10.83 1.26 -3.52
CA GLN A 4 11.35 2.16 -4.55
C GLN A 4 10.30 2.55 -5.59
N GLY A 5 9.41 1.62 -5.96
CA GLY A 5 8.27 1.94 -6.82
C GLY A 5 7.37 2.99 -6.20
N PHE A 6 7.03 2.82 -4.91
CA PHE A 6 6.24 3.78 -4.16
C PHE A 6 6.91 5.17 -4.07
N GLU A 7 8.21 5.23 -3.82
CA GLU A 7 8.95 6.50 -3.77
C GLU A 7 8.94 7.25 -5.10
N ASN A 8 8.97 6.52 -6.22
CA ASN A 8 8.96 7.11 -7.56
C ASN A 8 7.60 7.69 -7.98
N ILE A 9 6.50 7.24 -7.37
CA ILE A 9 5.15 7.78 -7.66
C ILE A 9 5.06 9.23 -7.20
N GLN A 10 4.70 10.13 -8.11
CA GLN A 10 4.56 11.57 -7.87
C GLN A 10 3.09 11.99 -7.85
N PRO A 11 2.74 13.09 -7.16
CA PRO A 11 1.44 13.72 -7.34
C PRO A 11 1.18 14.03 -8.81
N GLY A 12 -0.03 13.74 -9.28
CA GLY A 12 -0.47 13.88 -10.67
C GLY A 12 -0.34 12.61 -11.51
N THR A 13 0.40 11.60 -11.06
CA THR A 13 0.50 10.30 -11.73
C THR A 13 -0.90 9.67 -11.86
N ASP A 14 -1.22 9.18 -13.05
CA ASP A 14 -2.47 8.47 -13.31
C ASP A 14 -2.46 7.10 -12.63
N ILE A 15 -3.55 6.78 -11.95
CA ILE A 15 -3.65 5.53 -11.17
C ILE A 15 -3.59 4.30 -12.08
N SER A 16 -4.07 4.40 -13.32
CA SER A 16 -3.95 3.34 -14.32
C SER A 16 -2.49 3.03 -14.67
N THR A 17 -1.60 4.02 -14.67
CA THR A 17 -0.16 3.81 -14.87
C THR A 17 0.45 3.06 -13.69
N VAL A 18 0.04 3.41 -12.47
CA VAL A 18 0.47 2.72 -11.24
C VAL A 18 0.01 1.27 -11.26
N GLU A 19 -1.26 1.01 -11.60
CA GLU A 19 -1.81 -0.35 -11.69
C GLU A 19 -1.16 -1.19 -12.79
N ALA A 20 -0.83 -0.56 -13.93
CA ALA A 20 -0.11 -1.24 -15.01
C ALA A 20 1.30 -1.69 -14.58
N GLU A 21 1.98 -0.91 -13.73
CA GLU A 21 3.33 -1.23 -13.25
C GLU A 21 3.32 -2.19 -12.06
N PHE A 22 2.42 -2.00 -11.10
CA PHE A 22 2.46 -2.70 -9.80
C PHE A 22 1.33 -3.73 -9.60
N GLY A 23 0.41 -3.85 -10.56
CA GLY A 23 -0.82 -4.63 -10.44
C GLY A 23 -1.93 -3.85 -9.72
N PRO A 24 -3.14 -4.43 -9.61
CA PRO A 24 -4.23 -3.81 -8.88
C PRO A 24 -3.88 -3.67 -7.38
N PRO A 25 -4.46 -2.67 -6.69
CA PRO A 25 -4.31 -2.54 -5.24
C PRO A 25 -4.91 -3.75 -4.52
N TYR A 26 -4.44 -3.97 -3.30
CA TYR A 26 -5.04 -4.95 -2.39
C TYR A 26 -6.48 -4.55 -2.05
N GLU A 27 -6.72 -3.26 -1.82
CA GLU A 27 -8.01 -2.70 -1.47
C GLU A 27 -8.15 -1.27 -1.99
N VAL A 28 -9.37 -0.86 -2.32
CA VAL A 28 -9.71 0.52 -2.65
C VAL A 28 -10.81 0.99 -1.72
N GLU A 29 -10.50 1.95 -0.85
CA GLU A 29 -11.48 2.58 0.02
C GLU A 29 -12.02 3.86 -0.63
N LYS A 30 -13.34 3.97 -0.75
CA LYS A 30 -13.99 5.18 -1.26
C LYS A 30 -14.23 6.15 -0.12
N MET A 31 -13.68 7.35 -0.26
CA MET A 31 -13.88 8.45 0.68
C MET A 31 -14.95 9.43 0.18
N PRO A 32 -15.51 10.27 1.06
CA PRO A 32 -16.36 11.38 0.65
C PRO A 32 -15.69 12.28 -0.38
N ASN A 33 -16.51 13.00 -1.17
CA ASN A 33 -16.06 14.01 -2.14
C ASN A 33 -15.23 13.47 -3.33
N GLY A 34 -15.33 12.16 -3.63
CA GLY A 34 -14.68 11.57 -4.81
C GLY A 34 -13.18 11.32 -4.63
N PHE A 35 -12.72 11.24 -3.38
CA PHE A 35 -11.40 10.74 -3.05
C PHE A 35 -11.44 9.23 -2.85
N GLU A 36 -10.32 8.58 -3.12
CA GLU A 36 -10.15 7.13 -3.00
C GLU A 36 -8.79 6.84 -2.35
N GLU A 37 -8.70 5.86 -1.46
CA GLU A 37 -7.44 5.31 -0.97
C GLU A 37 -7.15 4.01 -1.70
N TYR A 38 -6.03 3.95 -2.41
CA TYR A 38 -5.54 2.73 -3.05
C TYR A 38 -4.48 2.13 -2.14
N ILE A 39 -4.80 0.98 -1.56
CA ILE A 39 -4.02 0.31 -0.53
C ILE A 39 -3.23 -0.82 -1.18
N TYR A 40 -1.91 -0.77 -1.08
CA TYR A 40 -1.00 -1.81 -1.52
C TYR A 40 -0.27 -2.39 -0.32
N ILE A 41 -0.10 -3.71 -0.30
CA ILE A 41 0.58 -4.41 0.79
C ILE A 41 1.84 -5.07 0.27
N GLN A 42 2.94 -4.90 0.99
CA GLN A 42 4.15 -5.72 0.87
C GLN A 42 4.30 -6.58 2.12
N ARG A 43 4.42 -7.89 1.93
CA ARG A 43 4.68 -8.85 3.00
C ARG A 43 6.10 -9.38 2.88
N ASN A 44 6.90 -9.15 3.91
CA ASN A 44 8.28 -9.61 3.99
C ASN A 44 8.35 -10.77 5.01
N PRO A 45 8.57 -12.01 4.58
CA PRO A 45 8.76 -13.12 5.51
C PRO A 45 10.10 -12.92 6.25
N ILE A 46 10.04 -12.86 7.58
CA ILE A 46 11.24 -12.73 8.43
C ILE A 46 11.71 -14.12 8.89
N SER A 47 10.77 -14.95 9.34
CA SER A 47 11.04 -16.31 9.82
C SER A 47 9.76 -17.17 9.69
N PRO A 48 9.81 -18.50 9.91
CA PRO A 48 8.62 -19.34 9.84
C PRO A 48 7.51 -18.83 10.78
N GLY A 49 6.38 -18.42 10.19
CA GLY A 49 5.23 -17.88 10.93
C GLY A 49 5.30 -16.39 11.30
N VAL A 50 6.40 -15.70 10.98
CA VAL A 50 6.56 -14.25 11.23
C VAL A 50 6.68 -13.51 9.89
N VAL A 51 5.72 -12.62 9.65
CA VAL A 51 5.65 -11.78 8.46
C VAL A 51 5.62 -10.32 8.90
N ASP A 52 6.53 -9.52 8.36
CA ASP A 52 6.45 -8.08 8.44
C ASP A 52 5.57 -7.56 7.29
N GLN A 53 4.70 -6.60 7.60
CA GLN A 53 3.76 -6.05 6.64
C GLN A 53 3.94 -4.54 6.56
N VAL A 54 4.19 -4.07 5.34
CA VAL A 54 4.23 -2.66 4.99
C VAL A 54 3.03 -2.35 4.10
N THR A 55 2.25 -1.36 4.52
CA THR A 55 1.06 -0.88 3.81
C THR A 55 1.37 0.47 3.18
N TYR A 56 1.31 0.52 1.85
CA TYR A 56 1.46 1.73 1.04
C TYR A 56 0.09 2.24 0.65
N ILE A 57 -0.19 3.51 0.90
CA ILE A 57 -1.49 4.14 0.63
C ILE A 57 -1.28 5.27 -0.35
N LEU A 58 -1.97 5.21 -1.49
CA LEU A 58 -2.06 6.30 -2.44
C LEU A 58 -3.43 6.97 -2.30
N TYR A 59 -3.42 8.27 -2.03
CA TYR A 59 -4.64 9.08 -2.02
C TYR A 59 -4.90 9.58 -3.43
N VAL A 60 -6.03 9.19 -4.00
CA VAL A 60 -6.39 9.42 -5.40
C VAL A 60 -7.63 10.32 -5.46
N CYS A 61 -7.64 11.26 -6.40
CA CYS A 61 -8.84 12.01 -6.75
C CYS A 61 -8.90 12.12 -8.27
N LYS A 62 -10.08 11.81 -8.85
CA LYS A 62 -10.30 11.82 -10.30
C LYS A 62 -9.24 11.02 -11.08
N GLY A 63 -8.87 9.85 -10.54
CA GLY A 63 -7.90 8.93 -11.17
C GLY A 63 -6.44 9.38 -11.09
N LYS A 64 -6.12 10.46 -10.36
CA LYS A 64 -4.74 10.93 -10.17
C LYS A 64 -4.31 10.86 -8.72
N VAL A 65 -3.08 10.45 -8.49
CA VAL A 65 -2.45 10.47 -7.15
C VAL A 65 -2.30 11.92 -6.69
N ILE A 66 -2.76 12.21 -5.48
CA ILE A 66 -2.70 13.54 -4.85
C ILE A 66 -1.58 13.57 -3.80
N THR A 67 -1.49 12.50 -3.00
CA THR A 67 -0.47 12.31 -1.97
C THR A 67 -0.33 10.82 -1.65
N LYS A 68 0.66 10.47 -0.83
CA LYS A 68 0.99 9.10 -0.47
C LYS A 68 1.40 8.97 0.99
N SER A 69 1.13 7.81 1.60
CA SER A 69 1.45 7.51 3.01
C SER A 69 1.91 6.06 3.17
N ILE A 70 2.68 5.79 4.22
CA ILE A 70 3.14 4.45 4.59
C ILE A 70 2.66 4.15 6.02
N ARG A 71 2.06 2.97 6.20
CA ARG A 71 1.76 2.38 7.52
C ARG A 71 2.59 1.10 7.68
N ASN A 72 3.37 1.02 8.74
CA ASN A 72 4.11 -0.19 9.12
C ASN A 72 3.33 -0.90 10.23
N GLU A 73 2.90 -2.13 9.98
CA GLU A 73 2.21 -2.95 10.98
C GLU A 73 3.13 -4.10 11.39
N SER A 74 3.92 -3.88 12.45
CA SER A 74 4.69 -4.95 13.07
C SER A 74 3.75 -5.81 13.92
N SER A 75 3.32 -6.96 13.38
CA SER A 75 2.58 -7.96 14.14
C SER A 75 3.55 -8.88 14.86
N THR A 76 3.82 -8.64 16.13
CA THR A 76 4.54 -9.61 16.98
C THR A 76 3.61 -10.80 17.22
N VAL A 77 3.83 -11.90 16.49
CA VAL A 77 3.21 -13.19 16.83
C VAL A 77 3.78 -13.63 18.17
N ASN A 78 3.00 -13.42 19.24
CA ASN A 78 3.34 -13.92 20.56
C ASN A 78 3.12 -15.44 20.55
N LEU A 79 4.16 -16.19 20.15
CA LEU A 79 4.22 -17.63 20.32
C LEU A 79 4.33 -17.92 21.82
N ASN A 80 3.19 -17.94 22.51
CA ASN A 80 3.08 -18.62 23.80
C ASN A 80 3.34 -20.11 23.57
N LEU A 81 4.63 -20.49 23.62
CA LEU A 81 5.07 -21.86 23.81
C LEU A 81 4.66 -22.27 25.24
N ARG A 82 3.65 -23.13 25.33
CA ARG A 82 3.34 -23.91 26.53
C ARG A 82 4.20 -25.16 26.57
#